data_AF-A0AAD5L8G0-F1
#
_entry.id   AF-A0AAD5L8G0-F1
#
_cell.length_a   1.000
_cell.length_b   1.000
_cell.length_c   1.000
_cell.angle_alpha   90.00
_cell.angle_beta   90.00
_cell.angle_gamma   90.00
#
_symmetry.space_group_name_H-M   'P 1'
#
loop_
_entity.id
_entity.type
_entity.pdbx_description
1 polymer ?
#
loop_
_entity_poly.entity_id
_entity_poly.type
_entity_poly.pdbx_seq_one_letter_code
_entity_poly.pdbx_strand_id
1 'polypeptide(L)'
;MWPIAPSGRFKVAVRLPTPGAHSILLRLQLPSSSAGGDGDDASFSTANDLSRVLRVTFAPRTSSPHVIKLHYYQCVDSTEDTARAIDREARADSRVDMSLGRRRLAALVRRFAERLAMRRRIQLMALMLQTATAEMLRREGLPPQTFMLELSPEDNGLPVVHTVRAASLTCGMMRCFSSERVQSEIEQDLERHGLHDRTHAKHVLLNGASRFISRENRAEGQFADYNDVISSIGTCTMFTWPQRVSDITRCALDTTEIDTSVEYDDSWDSYAQHARCGNLSVAMSRLLITIGRMLGLPIALSGVMDDETEAFDLLRVFSVFEPDASAFKPVCSAAPDSPQKLVVNHELVTEVQDLGGAHWNRVQRCRQ
;
A
#
# COMPACT_ATOMS: atom_id res chain seq x y z
N MET A 1 -14.77 2.73 -11.47
CA MET A 1 -15.20 1.75 -12.49
C MET A 1 -13.97 1.03 -12.97
N TRP A 2 -14.02 -0.31 -13.02
CA TRP A 2 -12.85 -1.16 -13.30
C TRP A 2 -12.61 -1.24 -14.80
N PRO A 3 -11.35 -1.15 -15.26
CA PRO A 3 -11.06 -1.26 -16.68
C PRO A 3 -11.23 -2.71 -17.13
N ILE A 4 -11.81 -2.89 -18.32
CA ILE A 4 -12.10 -4.20 -18.94
C ILE A 4 -11.19 -4.35 -20.15
N ALA A 5 -10.50 -5.48 -20.25
CA ALA A 5 -9.62 -5.79 -21.36
C ALA A 5 -10.40 -6.14 -22.64
N PRO A 6 -9.80 -6.01 -23.84
CA PRO A 6 -10.44 -6.42 -25.10
C PRO A 6 -10.92 -7.88 -25.10
N SER A 7 -10.24 -8.76 -24.35
CA SER A 7 -10.66 -10.15 -24.12
C SER A 7 -11.93 -10.31 -23.26
N GLY A 8 -12.43 -9.22 -22.68
CA GLY A 8 -13.49 -9.22 -21.68
C GLY A 8 -13.02 -9.50 -20.26
N ARG A 9 -11.71 -9.72 -20.03
CA ARG A 9 -11.16 -9.93 -18.69
C ARG A 9 -11.15 -8.64 -17.88
N PHE A 10 -11.43 -8.76 -16.58
CA PHE A 10 -11.37 -7.64 -15.64
C PHE A 10 -11.01 -8.16 -14.24
N LYS A 11 -10.55 -7.27 -13.37
CA LYS A 11 -10.29 -7.55 -11.96
C LYS A 11 -10.97 -6.51 -11.09
N VAL A 12 -11.51 -6.99 -9.97
CA VAL A 12 -12.20 -6.16 -8.99
C VAL A 12 -11.65 -6.51 -7.61
N ALA A 13 -11.16 -5.51 -6.90
CA ALA A 13 -10.92 -5.61 -5.48
C ALA A 13 -12.18 -5.16 -4.73
N VAL A 14 -12.62 -5.97 -3.77
CA VAL A 14 -13.72 -5.64 -2.86
C VAL A 14 -13.22 -5.84 -1.44
N ARG A 15 -13.42 -4.84 -0.59
CA ARG A 15 -13.21 -5.02 0.85
C ARG A 15 -14.43 -5.70 1.45
N LEU A 16 -14.20 -6.83 2.11
CA LEU A 16 -15.23 -7.52 2.90
C LEU A 16 -15.17 -6.99 4.35
N PRO A 17 -16.30 -6.56 4.93
CA PRO A 17 -16.29 -5.83 6.20
C PRO A 17 -16.05 -6.73 7.42
N THR A 18 -16.46 -7.99 7.36
CA THR A 18 -16.38 -8.92 8.50
C THR A 18 -16.18 -10.36 8.01
N PRO A 19 -15.61 -11.25 8.84
CA PRO A 19 -15.64 -12.69 8.58
C PRO A 19 -17.06 -13.19 8.35
N GLY A 20 -17.26 -14.07 7.37
CA GLY A 20 -18.56 -14.67 7.04
C GLY A 20 -18.81 -14.79 5.55
N ALA A 21 -20.04 -15.20 5.22
CA ALA A 21 -20.52 -15.32 3.85
C ALA A 21 -21.05 -13.98 3.34
N HIS A 22 -20.59 -13.55 2.17
CA HIS A 22 -20.95 -12.31 1.51
C HIS A 22 -21.50 -12.59 0.12
N SER A 23 -22.47 -11.80 -0.30
CA SER A 23 -22.98 -11.79 -1.68
C SER A 23 -22.57 -10.48 -2.34
N ILE A 24 -21.78 -10.57 -3.40
CA ILE A 24 -21.31 -9.43 -4.18
C ILE A 24 -22.13 -9.38 -5.47
N LEU A 25 -22.89 -8.30 -5.65
CA LEU A 25 -23.63 -8.07 -6.89
C LEU A 25 -22.74 -7.33 -7.89
N LEU A 26 -22.32 -8.02 -8.94
CA LEU A 26 -21.69 -7.41 -10.11
C LEU A 26 -22.81 -6.92 -11.04
N ARG A 27 -22.77 -5.65 -11.44
CA ARG A 27 -23.61 -5.09 -12.51
C ARG A 27 -22.72 -4.55 -13.62
N LEU A 28 -22.97 -4.98 -14.84
CA LEU A 28 -22.36 -4.46 -16.05
C LEU A 28 -23.38 -3.60 -16.77
N GLN A 29 -23.10 -2.31 -16.84
CA GLN A 29 -23.88 -1.37 -17.63
C GLN A 29 -23.33 -1.40 -19.06
N LEU A 30 -24.13 -1.92 -19.98
CA LEU A 30 -23.80 -1.86 -21.40
C LEU A 30 -24.10 -0.45 -21.93
N PRO A 31 -23.28 0.10 -22.84
CA PRO A 31 -23.64 1.33 -23.54
C PRO A 31 -25.01 1.14 -24.20
N SER A 32 -25.96 2.02 -23.91
CA SER A 32 -27.23 2.06 -24.63
C SER A 32 -26.91 2.35 -26.09
N SER A 33 -27.15 1.39 -26.98
CA SER A 33 -27.07 1.60 -28.42
C SER A 33 -28.20 2.54 -28.83
N SER A 34 -27.98 3.86 -28.74
CA SER A 34 -28.84 4.83 -29.42
C SER A 34 -28.48 4.81 -30.90
N ALA A 35 -28.93 3.77 -31.60
CA ALA A 35 -29.06 3.84 -33.04
C ALA A 35 -30.23 4.78 -33.34
N GLY A 36 -29.91 5.96 -33.88
CA GLY A 36 -30.78 6.85 -34.65
C GLY A 36 -32.22 7.06 -34.16
N GLY A 37 -32.48 8.24 -33.60
CA GLY A 37 -33.84 8.74 -33.47
C GLY A 37 -33.87 10.04 -32.69
N ASP A 38 -34.03 11.16 -33.39
CA ASP A 38 -34.53 12.41 -32.81
C ASP A 38 -35.80 12.12 -32.01
N GLY A 39 -35.86 12.57 -30.76
CA GLY A 39 -37.09 12.50 -29.98
C GLY A 39 -36.84 12.50 -28.48
N ASP A 40 -37.17 13.63 -27.86
CA ASP A 40 -37.23 13.87 -26.43
C ASP A 40 -37.82 12.69 -25.63
N ASP A 41 -36.98 12.06 -24.81
CA ASP A 41 -37.23 11.73 -23.41
C ASP A 41 -36.13 10.77 -22.94
N ALA A 42 -35.23 11.29 -22.10
CA ALA A 42 -34.19 10.51 -21.43
C ALA A 42 -34.80 9.57 -20.38
N SER A 43 -35.54 8.56 -20.84
CA SER A 43 -35.96 7.43 -20.02
C SER A 43 -34.78 6.46 -19.88
N PHE A 44 -34.26 6.34 -18.66
CA PHE A 44 -33.28 5.33 -18.28
C PHE A 44 -33.90 3.93 -18.43
N SER A 45 -33.79 3.33 -19.62
CA SER A 45 -34.17 1.94 -19.85
C SER A 45 -33.26 1.03 -19.01
N THR A 46 -33.85 0.37 -18.02
CA THR A 46 -33.21 -0.60 -17.09
C THR A 46 -33.00 -1.99 -17.71
N ALA A 47 -33.30 -2.15 -19.01
CA ALA A 47 -33.40 -3.47 -19.66
C ALA A 47 -32.06 -4.11 -20.07
N ASN A 48 -30.94 -3.39 -20.06
CA ASN A 48 -29.64 -3.88 -20.55
C ASN A 48 -28.57 -4.09 -19.45
N ASP A 49 -28.95 -4.08 -18.17
CA ASP A 49 -28.01 -4.33 -17.07
C ASP A 49 -27.79 -5.84 -16.89
N LEU A 50 -26.64 -6.34 -17.34
CA LEU A 50 -26.22 -7.70 -17.00
C LEU A 50 -25.78 -7.74 -15.54
N SER A 51 -26.37 -8.61 -14.73
CA SER A 51 -26.00 -8.74 -13.32
C SER A 51 -25.69 -10.17 -12.91
N ARG A 52 -24.72 -10.33 -12.01
CA ARG A 52 -24.31 -11.62 -11.46
C ARG A 52 -24.05 -11.49 -9.97
N VAL A 53 -24.58 -12.42 -9.19
CA VAL A 53 -24.27 -12.52 -7.76
C VAL A 53 -23.12 -13.51 -7.57
N LEU A 54 -22.05 -13.04 -6.96
CA LEU A 54 -20.91 -13.85 -6.53
C LEU A 54 -21.02 -14.09 -5.04
N ARG A 55 -20.97 -15.35 -4.61
CA ARG A 55 -20.93 -15.71 -3.19
C ARG A 55 -19.49 -15.95 -2.78
N VAL A 56 -19.02 -15.22 -1.78
CA VAL A 56 -17.65 -15.31 -1.27
C VAL A 56 -17.72 -15.49 0.24
N THR A 57 -16.95 -16.43 0.78
CA THR A 57 -16.80 -16.58 2.23
C THR A 57 -15.45 -16.02 2.64
N PHE A 58 -15.45 -14.99 3.48
CA PHE A 58 -14.25 -14.48 4.11
C PHE A 58 -14.06 -15.18 5.46
N ALA A 59 -13.07 -16.05 5.56
CA ALA A 59 -12.71 -16.73 6.78
C ALA A 59 -11.22 -16.50 7.06
N PRO A 60 -10.84 -15.35 7.66
CA PRO A 60 -9.46 -15.11 8.01
C PRO A 60 -8.98 -16.18 8.98
N ARG A 61 -7.70 -16.54 8.90
CA ARG A 61 -7.09 -17.48 9.85
C ARG A 61 -7.25 -16.94 11.26
N THR A 62 -7.84 -17.75 12.14
CA THR A 62 -7.98 -17.46 13.57
C THR A 62 -6.90 -18.13 14.42
N SER A 63 -6.14 -19.06 13.84
CA SER A 63 -5.04 -19.76 14.49
C SER A 63 -3.78 -19.70 13.61
N SER A 64 -2.80 -18.93 14.06
CA SER A 64 -1.44 -18.86 13.52
C SER A 64 -0.49 -18.80 14.71
N PRO A 65 0.69 -19.46 14.66
CA PRO A 65 1.68 -19.33 15.73
C PRO A 65 2.16 -17.89 15.91
N HIS A 66 2.03 -17.08 14.85
CA HIS A 66 2.44 -15.68 14.83
C HIS A 66 1.35 -14.73 14.33
N VAL A 67 1.27 -13.56 14.95
CA VAL A 67 0.44 -12.41 14.53
C VAL A 67 1.36 -11.30 14.04
N ILE A 68 1.17 -10.84 12.81
CA ILE A 68 1.84 -9.65 12.29
C ILE A 68 1.14 -8.40 12.84
N LYS A 69 1.88 -7.58 13.58
CA LYS A 69 1.45 -6.27 14.09
C LYS A 69 2.10 -5.16 13.28
N LEU A 70 1.29 -4.20 12.84
CA LEU A 70 1.75 -3.06 12.05
C LEU A 70 1.99 -1.86 12.97
N HIS A 71 3.12 -1.20 12.80
CA HIS A 71 3.47 0.00 13.56
C HIS A 71 3.87 1.13 12.62
N TYR A 72 3.43 2.34 12.92
CA TYR A 72 4.01 3.57 12.40
C TYR A 72 5.01 4.10 13.44
N TYR A 73 6.28 4.20 13.05
CA TYR A 73 7.36 4.60 13.95
C TYR A 73 7.65 6.10 13.81
N GLN A 74 7.57 6.84 14.90
CA GLN A 74 7.70 8.30 14.94
C GLN A 74 8.95 8.72 15.70
N CYS A 75 9.85 9.46 15.02
CA CYS A 75 11.00 10.09 15.67
C CYS A 75 10.57 11.21 16.64
N VAL A 76 11.45 11.52 17.61
CA VAL A 76 11.21 12.53 18.65
C VAL A 76 10.95 13.91 18.06
N ASP A 77 11.75 14.31 17.08
CA ASP A 77 11.68 15.59 16.36
C ASP A 77 10.78 15.53 15.12
N SER A 78 10.06 14.42 14.91
CA SER A 78 9.06 14.38 13.86
C SER A 78 8.09 15.54 14.10
N THR A 79 7.68 16.22 13.03
CA THR A 79 6.96 17.52 13.02
C THR A 79 5.70 17.62 13.89
N GLU A 80 5.33 16.54 14.57
CA GLU A 80 4.32 16.45 15.62
C GLU A 80 4.74 17.14 16.93
N ASP A 81 6.03 17.16 17.29
CA ASP A 81 6.51 17.72 18.56
C ASP A 81 6.60 19.25 18.55
N THR A 82 6.89 19.85 17.40
CA THR A 82 6.79 21.30 17.21
C THR A 82 5.37 21.79 17.48
N ALA A 83 4.34 20.96 17.28
CA ALA A 83 2.94 21.30 17.57
C ALA A 83 2.64 21.42 19.06
N ARG A 84 3.22 20.56 19.90
CA ARG A 84 3.08 20.62 21.36
C ARG A 84 3.88 21.78 21.94
N ALA A 85 5.03 22.10 21.35
CA ALA A 85 5.79 23.32 21.68
C ALA A 85 4.99 24.59 21.33
N ILE A 86 4.36 24.63 20.14
CA ILE A 86 3.48 25.73 19.72
C ILE A 86 2.21 25.82 20.59
N ASP A 87 1.61 24.70 21.06
CA ASP A 87 0.46 24.71 21.98
C ASP A 87 0.84 25.21 23.38
N ARG A 88 2.06 24.90 23.85
CA ARG A 88 2.60 25.43 25.13
C ARG A 88 2.87 26.93 25.04
N GLU A 89 3.46 27.42 23.95
CA GLU A 89 3.62 28.85 23.69
C GLU A 89 2.27 29.57 23.51
N ALA A 90 1.27 28.93 22.89
CA ALA A 90 -0.07 29.51 22.71
C ALA A 90 -0.85 29.70 24.01
N ARG A 91 -0.57 28.91 25.06
CA ARG A 91 -1.15 29.12 26.40
C ARG A 91 -0.46 30.24 27.18
N ALA A 92 0.73 30.64 26.77
CA ALA A 92 1.49 31.72 27.39
C ALA A 92 1.15 33.10 26.82
N ASP A 93 0.56 33.19 25.62
CA ASP A 93 0.35 34.47 24.93
C ASP A 93 -1.14 34.77 24.68
N SER A 94 -1.73 35.57 25.57
CA SER A 94 -3.17 35.83 25.68
C SER A 94 -3.72 36.90 24.72
N ARG A 95 -3.07 37.12 23.57
CA ARG A 95 -3.55 38.04 22.51
C ARG A 95 -3.87 37.26 21.24
N VAL A 96 -5.11 36.79 21.13
CA VAL A 96 -5.56 35.98 19.99
C VAL A 96 -5.91 36.86 18.79
N ASP A 97 -5.01 36.93 17.82
CA ASP A 97 -5.33 37.31 16.45
C ASP A 97 -6.21 36.21 15.81
N MET A 98 -7.44 36.57 15.44
CA MET A 98 -8.43 35.68 14.83
C MET A 98 -7.98 35.11 13.47
N SER A 99 -7.11 35.82 12.75
CA SER A 99 -6.53 35.33 11.48
C SER A 99 -5.49 34.23 11.72
N LEU A 100 -4.74 34.34 12.83
CA LEU A 100 -3.79 33.33 13.29
C LEU A 100 -4.51 32.07 13.80
N GLY A 101 -5.64 32.25 14.50
CA GLY A 101 -6.52 31.15 14.94
C GLY A 101 -7.04 30.29 13.77
N ARG A 102 -7.48 30.92 12.68
CA ARG A 102 -7.95 30.19 11.47
C ARG A 102 -6.82 29.42 10.77
N ARG A 103 -5.63 30.02 10.63
CA ARG A 103 -4.45 29.34 10.05
C ARG A 103 -4.02 28.14 10.89
N ARG A 104 -4.07 28.26 12.22
CA ARG A 104 -3.76 27.19 13.17
C ARG A 104 -4.75 26.02 13.07
N LEU A 105 -6.05 26.31 13.01
CA LEU A 105 -7.08 25.27 12.83
C LEU A 105 -6.92 24.55 11.49
N ALA A 106 -6.69 25.29 10.40
CA ALA A 106 -6.45 24.71 9.08
C ALA A 106 -5.23 23.77 9.07
N ALA A 107 -4.14 24.15 9.75
CA ALA A 107 -2.96 23.30 9.88
C ALA A 107 -3.25 22.02 10.68
N LEU A 108 -4.04 22.11 11.76
CA LEU A 108 -4.41 20.96 12.58
C LEU A 108 -5.33 19.99 11.81
N VAL A 109 -6.32 20.50 11.09
CA VAL A 109 -7.21 19.72 10.22
C VAL A 109 -6.41 19.02 9.12
N ARG A 110 -5.48 19.73 8.47
CA ARG A 110 -4.61 19.14 7.44
C ARG A 110 -3.78 17.97 8.00
N ARG A 111 -3.17 18.15 9.18
CA ARG A 111 -2.38 17.09 9.84
C ARG A 111 -3.22 15.89 10.27
N PHE A 112 -4.46 16.12 10.72
CA PHE A 112 -5.38 15.02 11.01
C PHE A 112 -5.73 14.24 9.73
N ALA A 113 -5.99 14.94 8.64
CA ALA A 113 -6.26 14.32 7.34
C ALA A 113 -5.05 13.54 6.81
N GLU A 114 -3.84 14.08 6.95
CA GLU A 114 -2.58 13.41 6.57
C GLU A 114 -2.37 12.12 7.37
N ARG A 115 -2.56 12.15 8.70
CA ARG A 115 -2.46 10.95 9.56
C ARG A 115 -3.49 9.90 9.21
N LEU A 116 -4.74 10.31 8.97
CA LEU A 116 -5.80 9.40 8.55
C LEU A 116 -5.49 8.80 7.17
N ALA A 117 -4.91 9.58 6.26
CA ALA A 117 -4.51 9.10 4.94
C ALA A 117 -3.36 8.10 5.02
N MET A 118 -2.34 8.38 5.82
CA MET A 118 -1.24 7.46 6.12
C MET A 118 -1.77 6.15 6.68
N ARG A 119 -2.59 6.21 7.76
CA ARG A 119 -3.15 5.00 8.38
C ARG A 119 -3.92 4.14 7.36
N ARG A 120 -4.74 4.77 6.52
CA ARG A 120 -5.50 4.06 5.48
C ARG A 120 -4.60 3.42 4.43
N ARG A 121 -3.50 4.07 4.03
CA ARG A 121 -2.52 3.51 3.08
C ARG A 121 -1.85 2.28 3.66
N ILE A 122 -1.42 2.34 4.92
CA ILE A 122 -0.81 1.20 5.63
C ILE A 122 -1.80 0.04 5.72
N GLN A 123 -3.03 0.31 6.16
CA GLN A 123 -4.08 -0.70 6.28
C GLN A 123 -4.39 -1.37 4.95
N LEU A 124 -4.53 -0.57 3.88
CA LEU A 124 -4.84 -1.11 2.56
C LEU A 124 -3.66 -1.88 1.97
N MET A 125 -2.43 -1.38 2.14
CA MET A 125 -1.22 -2.08 1.75
C MET A 125 -1.16 -3.47 2.41
N ALA A 126 -1.35 -3.55 3.73
CA ALA A 126 -1.33 -4.83 4.44
C ALA A 126 -2.40 -5.83 3.93
N LEU A 127 -3.61 -5.35 3.62
CA LEU A 127 -4.67 -6.17 3.01
C LEU A 127 -4.32 -6.61 1.59
N MET A 128 -3.66 -5.74 0.79
CA MET A 128 -3.15 -6.10 -0.53
C MET A 128 -2.08 -7.19 -0.41
N LEU A 129 -1.13 -7.08 0.52
CA LEU A 129 -0.11 -8.11 0.74
C LEU A 129 -0.74 -9.45 1.16
N GLN A 130 -1.75 -9.44 2.04
CA GLN A 130 -2.48 -10.65 2.41
C GLN A 130 -3.18 -11.28 1.20
N THR A 131 -3.83 -10.45 0.37
CA THR A 131 -4.53 -10.88 -0.85
C THR A 131 -3.56 -11.47 -1.87
N ALA A 132 -2.44 -10.79 -2.12
CA ALA A 132 -1.40 -11.26 -3.04
C ALA A 132 -0.82 -12.59 -2.57
N THR A 133 -0.53 -12.72 -1.27
CA THR A 133 -0.03 -13.97 -0.69
C THR A 133 -0.99 -15.13 -0.92
N ALA A 134 -2.28 -14.93 -0.61
CA ALA A 134 -3.30 -15.95 -0.79
C ALA A 134 -3.51 -16.33 -2.26
N GLU A 135 -3.50 -15.35 -3.16
CA GLU A 135 -3.66 -15.57 -4.60
C GLU A 135 -2.47 -16.33 -5.20
N MET A 136 -1.24 -15.98 -4.80
CA MET A 136 -0.04 -16.68 -5.24
C MET A 136 -0.04 -18.14 -4.75
N LEU A 137 -0.42 -18.41 -3.50
CA LEU A 137 -0.56 -19.78 -2.99
C LEU A 137 -1.66 -20.57 -3.72
N ARG A 138 -2.80 -19.92 -3.99
CA ARG A 138 -3.90 -20.52 -4.77
C ARG A 138 -3.44 -20.95 -6.15
N ARG A 139 -2.64 -20.12 -6.82
CA ARG A 139 -2.10 -20.41 -8.17
C ARG A 139 -1.17 -21.61 -8.16
N GLU A 140 -0.41 -21.82 -7.09
CA GLU A 140 0.45 -22.99 -6.88
C GLU A 140 -0.35 -24.26 -6.49
N GLY A 141 -1.68 -24.21 -6.51
CA GLY A 141 -2.55 -25.33 -6.15
C GLY A 141 -2.68 -25.55 -4.65
N LEU A 142 -2.24 -24.59 -3.82
CA LEU A 142 -2.37 -24.64 -2.37
C LEU A 142 -3.65 -23.93 -1.92
N PRO A 143 -4.13 -24.19 -0.69
CA PRO A 143 -5.22 -23.40 -0.11
C PRO A 143 -4.86 -21.90 -0.10
N PRO A 144 -5.82 -20.99 -0.37
CA PRO A 144 -5.59 -19.54 -0.42
C PRO A 144 -5.39 -18.96 0.99
N GLN A 145 -4.28 -19.32 1.63
CA GLN A 145 -3.93 -18.93 2.98
C GLN A 145 -3.02 -17.72 2.98
N THR A 146 -2.89 -17.06 4.13
CA THR A 146 -2.02 -15.90 4.29
C THR A 146 -1.60 -15.74 5.75
N PHE A 147 -0.64 -14.86 6.01
CA PHE A 147 -0.21 -14.53 7.37
C PHE A 147 -1.33 -13.80 8.13
N MET A 148 -1.32 -13.92 9.46
CA MET A 148 -2.36 -13.33 10.31
C MET A 148 -2.00 -11.88 10.64
N LEU A 149 -2.95 -10.96 10.46
CA LEU A 149 -2.86 -9.57 10.90
C LEU A 149 -3.65 -9.39 12.21
N GLU A 150 -3.23 -8.46 13.05
CA GLU A 150 -4.07 -7.93 14.12
C GLU A 150 -5.18 -7.06 13.53
N LEU A 151 -6.46 -7.44 13.73
CA LEU A 151 -7.62 -6.75 13.17
C LEU A 151 -8.39 -6.02 14.26
N SER A 152 -8.84 -4.79 13.96
CA SER A 152 -9.68 -3.97 14.85
C SER A 152 -11.16 -4.34 14.68
N PRO A 153 -11.87 -4.80 15.73
CA PRO A 153 -13.31 -4.98 15.68
C PRO A 153 -14.06 -3.66 15.46
N GLU A 154 -13.53 -2.56 15.98
CA GLU A 154 -14.13 -1.22 15.90
C GLU A 154 -14.02 -0.60 14.51
N ASP A 155 -12.95 -0.92 13.76
CA ASP A 155 -12.71 -0.37 12.41
C ASP A 155 -13.20 -1.31 11.29
N ASN A 156 -14.27 -2.07 11.54
CA ASN A 156 -14.83 -3.04 10.60
C ASN A 156 -13.77 -4.06 10.11
N GLY A 157 -12.96 -4.58 11.03
CA GLY A 157 -11.94 -5.59 10.72
C GLY A 157 -10.75 -5.07 9.90
N LEU A 158 -10.49 -3.76 9.88
CA LEU A 158 -9.23 -3.26 9.31
C LEU A 158 -8.04 -3.67 10.17
N PRO A 159 -6.84 -3.82 9.57
CA PRO A 159 -5.62 -4.01 10.34
C PRO A 159 -5.42 -2.87 11.35
N VAL A 160 -5.01 -3.24 12.57
CA VAL A 160 -4.57 -2.27 13.58
C VAL A 160 -3.23 -1.72 13.14
N VAL A 161 -3.09 -0.38 13.21
CA VAL A 161 -1.82 0.31 12.97
C VAL A 161 -1.49 1.05 14.26
N HIS A 162 -0.56 0.49 15.02
CA HIS A 162 -0.06 1.08 16.26
C HIS A 162 0.85 2.25 15.93
N THR A 163 1.01 3.18 16.87
CA THR A 163 2.01 4.25 16.75
C THR A 163 3.05 4.03 17.84
N VAL A 164 4.29 3.85 17.43
CA VAL A 164 5.44 3.71 18.34
C VAL A 164 6.23 4.99 18.25
N ARG A 165 6.44 5.63 19.39
CA ARG A 165 7.22 6.86 19.48
C ARG A 165 8.61 6.54 19.96
N ALA A 166 9.60 7.04 19.22
CA ALA A 166 11.00 6.93 19.57
C ALA A 166 11.28 7.58 20.92
N ALA A 167 12.12 6.96 21.75
CA ALA A 167 12.58 7.59 22.98
C ALA A 167 13.65 8.66 22.69
N SER A 168 14.56 8.39 21.75
CA SER A 168 15.75 9.19 21.47
C SER A 168 15.99 9.47 19.99
N LEU A 169 15.53 8.60 19.09
CA LEU A 169 15.81 8.73 17.65
C LEU A 169 15.15 9.98 17.06
N THR A 170 15.98 10.81 16.44
CA THR A 170 15.56 11.96 15.62
C THR A 170 15.59 11.62 14.13
N CYS A 171 14.87 12.38 13.32
CA CYS A 171 14.86 12.25 11.87
C CYS A 171 16.26 12.46 11.29
N GLY A 172 17.08 13.32 11.91
CA GLY A 172 18.50 13.49 11.57
C GLY A 172 19.32 12.25 11.89
N MET A 173 19.18 11.68 13.10
CA MET A 173 19.90 10.46 13.49
C MET A 173 19.56 9.27 12.59
N MET A 174 18.29 9.10 12.23
CA MET A 174 17.84 8.04 11.32
C MET A 174 18.50 8.09 9.93
N ARG A 175 19.01 9.25 9.50
CA ARG A 175 19.71 9.42 8.21
C ARG A 175 21.21 9.17 8.32
N CYS A 176 21.76 9.26 9.52
CA CYS A 176 23.20 9.17 9.75
C CYS A 176 23.62 7.84 10.38
N PHE A 177 22.69 7.11 11.00
CA PHE A 177 22.97 5.83 11.63
C PHE A 177 22.93 4.71 10.61
N SER A 178 23.73 3.67 10.83
CA SER A 178 23.61 2.41 10.09
C SER A 178 22.26 1.73 10.37
N SER A 179 21.79 0.93 9.43
CA SER A 179 20.53 0.17 9.58
C SER A 179 20.51 -0.67 10.85
N GLU A 180 21.61 -1.37 11.13
CA GLU A 180 21.77 -2.18 12.35
C GLU A 180 21.58 -1.36 13.63
N ARG A 181 22.16 -0.15 13.69
CA ARG A 181 22.02 0.73 14.85
C ARG A 181 20.58 1.24 14.97
N VAL A 182 19.96 1.64 13.87
CA VAL A 182 18.55 2.05 13.84
C VAL A 182 17.65 0.92 14.33
N GLN A 183 17.88 -0.29 13.84
CA GLN A 183 17.10 -1.49 14.19
C GLN A 183 17.21 -1.81 15.69
N SER A 184 18.42 -1.72 16.27
CA SER A 184 18.62 -1.93 17.72
C SER A 184 17.88 -0.92 18.59
N GLU A 185 17.86 0.36 18.19
CA GLU A 185 17.14 1.41 18.92
C GLU A 185 15.61 1.21 18.82
N ILE A 186 15.11 0.81 17.65
CA ILE A 186 13.70 0.44 17.45
C ILE A 186 13.30 -0.72 18.36
N GLU A 187 14.14 -1.75 18.46
CA GLU A 187 13.89 -2.89 19.34
C GLU A 187 13.80 -2.47 20.80
N GLN A 188 14.73 -1.63 21.27
CA GLN A 188 14.67 -1.08 22.63
C GLN A 188 13.40 -0.25 22.86
N ASP A 189 12.94 0.50 21.87
CA ASP A 189 11.71 1.27 21.99
C ASP A 189 10.47 0.35 22.07
N LEU A 190 10.41 -0.72 21.27
CA LEU A 190 9.34 -1.72 21.41
C LEU A 190 9.34 -2.38 22.80
N GLU A 191 10.51 -2.69 23.35
CA GLU A 191 10.66 -3.19 24.72
C GLU A 191 10.13 -2.19 25.75
N ARG A 192 10.51 -0.91 25.65
CA ARG A 192 10.05 0.17 26.54
C ARG A 192 8.53 0.35 26.51
N HIS A 193 7.93 0.21 25.33
CA HIS A 193 6.47 0.29 25.16
C HIS A 193 5.73 -0.99 25.57
N GLY A 194 6.45 -2.04 26.00
CA GLY A 194 5.86 -3.33 26.37
C GLY A 194 5.26 -4.09 25.17
N LEU A 195 5.75 -3.79 23.96
CA LEU A 195 5.26 -4.37 22.71
C LEU A 195 6.10 -5.55 22.22
N HIS A 196 7.25 -5.79 22.84
CA HIS A 196 8.18 -6.86 22.48
C HIS A 196 7.72 -8.22 22.99
N ASP A 197 6.85 -8.88 22.21
CA ASP A 197 6.50 -10.29 22.40
C ASP A 197 7.20 -11.14 21.34
N ARG A 198 8.37 -11.68 21.69
CA ARG A 198 9.17 -12.52 20.79
C ARG A 198 8.53 -13.89 20.49
N THR A 199 7.50 -14.30 21.22
CA THR A 199 6.94 -15.65 21.10
C THR A 199 5.85 -15.73 20.04
N HIS A 200 4.94 -14.76 20.01
CA HIS A 200 3.78 -14.79 19.13
C HIS A 200 3.62 -13.54 18.27
N ALA A 201 4.23 -12.41 18.62
CA ALA A 201 4.14 -11.20 17.81
C ALA A 201 5.32 -11.08 16.85
N LYS A 202 5.02 -10.59 15.66
CA LYS A 202 5.96 -10.26 14.60
C LYS A 202 5.66 -8.83 14.18
N HIS A 203 6.64 -7.95 14.15
CA HIS A 203 6.41 -6.50 14.06
C HIS A 203 6.88 -5.96 12.73
N VAL A 204 5.97 -5.37 11.96
CA VAL A 204 6.29 -4.60 10.75
C VAL A 204 6.21 -3.13 11.09
N LEU A 205 7.36 -2.45 11.11
CA LEU A 205 7.49 -1.03 11.38
C LEU A 205 7.68 -0.24 10.10
N LEU A 206 6.87 0.80 9.99
CA LEU A 206 6.90 1.78 8.92
C LEU A 206 7.49 3.07 9.47
N ASN A 207 8.73 3.37 9.10
CA ASN A 207 9.46 4.51 9.63
C ASN A 207 8.98 5.83 9.03
N GLY A 208 8.41 6.69 9.88
CA GLY A 208 7.92 8.00 9.52
C GLY A 208 9.01 9.07 9.32
N ALA A 209 10.26 8.82 9.69
CA ALA A 209 11.37 9.73 9.37
C ALA A 209 11.74 9.71 7.88
N SER A 210 11.35 8.64 7.16
CA SER A 210 11.52 8.55 5.72
C SER A 210 10.42 9.32 5.01
N ARG A 211 10.78 10.23 4.11
CA ARG A 211 9.80 11.05 3.38
C ARG A 211 10.20 11.28 1.94
N PHE A 212 9.19 11.56 1.13
CA PHE A 212 9.38 12.09 -0.21
C PHE A 212 9.17 13.60 -0.21
N ILE A 213 10.18 14.34 -0.67
CA ILE A 213 10.12 15.79 -0.85
C ILE A 213 9.66 16.06 -2.27
N SER A 214 8.35 16.27 -2.44
CA SER A 214 7.75 16.47 -3.77
C SER A 214 8.30 17.67 -4.55
N ARG A 215 8.82 18.71 -3.90
CA ARG A 215 9.40 19.89 -4.58
C ARG A 215 10.76 19.58 -5.21
N GLU A 216 11.51 18.70 -4.56
CA GLU A 216 12.84 18.27 -4.98
C GLU A 216 12.76 16.92 -5.71
N ASN A 217 11.55 16.34 -5.81
CA ASN A 217 11.28 15.03 -6.36
C ASN A 217 12.19 13.93 -5.77
N ARG A 218 12.49 14.02 -4.46
CA ARG A 218 13.57 13.27 -3.80
C ARG A 218 13.09 12.46 -2.59
N ALA A 219 13.66 11.29 -2.35
CA ALA A 219 13.45 10.52 -1.13
C ALA A 219 14.53 10.80 -0.07
N GLU A 220 14.15 10.76 1.21
CA GLU A 220 15.07 10.90 2.33
C GLU A 220 14.86 9.79 3.35
N GLY A 221 15.96 9.32 3.96
CA GLY A 221 15.94 8.42 5.11
C GLY A 221 15.30 7.06 4.84
N GLN A 222 15.36 6.59 3.59
CA GLN A 222 14.88 5.27 3.21
C GLN A 222 15.85 4.20 3.74
N PHE A 223 15.31 3.17 4.36
CA PHE A 223 16.05 1.97 4.73
C PHE A 223 15.08 0.79 4.76
N ALA A 224 15.61 -0.42 4.67
CA ALA A 224 14.87 -1.65 4.93
C ALA A 224 15.79 -2.59 5.71
N ASP A 225 15.32 -3.07 6.86
CA ASP A 225 16.06 -3.99 7.70
C ASP A 225 15.09 -4.98 8.37
N TYR A 226 15.60 -6.13 8.81
CA TYR A 226 14.79 -7.15 9.46
C TYR A 226 15.62 -8.09 10.34
N ASN A 227 14.97 -8.65 11.35
CA ASN A 227 15.42 -9.81 12.09
C ASN A 227 14.26 -10.82 12.21
N ASP A 228 14.37 -11.79 13.10
CA ASP A 228 13.36 -12.82 13.32
C ASP A 228 12.07 -12.28 13.94
N VAL A 229 12.07 -11.10 14.58
CA VAL A 229 10.91 -10.53 15.30
C VAL A 229 10.38 -9.26 14.62
N ILE A 230 11.24 -8.50 13.96
CA ILE A 230 11.00 -7.14 13.53
C ILE A 230 11.41 -7.00 12.05
N SER A 231 10.58 -6.34 11.26
CA SER A 231 10.95 -5.77 9.96
C SER A 231 10.68 -4.28 10.01
N SER A 232 11.65 -3.50 9.58
CA SER A 232 11.57 -2.05 9.50
C SER A 232 11.74 -1.63 8.05
N ILE A 233 10.87 -0.76 7.56
CA ILE A 233 10.99 -0.18 6.22
C ILE A 233 10.60 1.29 6.22
N GLY A 234 11.30 2.10 5.43
CA GLY A 234 10.99 3.50 5.25
C GLY A 234 9.67 3.74 4.50
N THR A 235 8.99 4.83 4.84
CA THR A 235 7.73 5.24 4.21
C THR A 235 7.87 6.16 2.99
N CYS A 236 9.06 6.26 2.37
CA CYS A 236 9.28 7.25 1.31
C CYS A 236 8.37 7.02 0.08
N THR A 237 8.02 5.77 -0.23
CA THR A 237 7.14 5.42 -1.37
C THR A 237 5.65 5.48 -1.03
N MET A 238 5.27 5.78 0.20
CA MET A 238 3.87 5.70 0.65
C MET A 238 2.94 6.62 -0.15
N PHE A 239 3.46 7.67 -0.80
CA PHE A 239 2.67 8.54 -1.68
C PHE A 239 2.11 7.80 -2.91
N THR A 240 2.71 6.70 -3.34
CA THR A 240 2.21 5.85 -4.45
C THR A 240 1.17 4.83 -3.99
N TRP A 241 1.05 4.60 -2.67
CA TRP A 241 0.16 3.59 -2.11
C TRP A 241 -1.31 3.97 -2.24
N PRO A 242 -2.21 3.04 -2.57
CA PRO A 242 -3.63 3.35 -2.64
C PRO A 242 -4.15 3.69 -1.22
N GLN A 243 -5.04 4.68 -1.12
CA GLN A 243 -5.70 5.02 0.14
C GLN A 243 -7.08 4.34 0.25
N ARG A 244 -7.68 3.98 -0.89
CA ARG A 244 -8.98 3.34 -1.01
C ARG A 244 -8.90 2.18 -2.00
N VAL A 245 -9.80 1.21 -1.86
CA VAL A 245 -9.89 0.06 -2.77
C VAL A 245 -10.07 0.50 -4.23
N SER A 246 -10.81 1.59 -4.46
CA SER A 246 -11.00 2.20 -5.78
C SER A 246 -9.70 2.69 -6.43
N ASP A 247 -8.68 2.98 -5.63
CA ASP A 247 -7.45 3.59 -6.09
C ASP A 247 -6.43 2.53 -6.53
N ILE A 248 -6.63 1.26 -6.17
CA ILE A 248 -5.67 0.17 -6.43
C ILE A 248 -5.31 0.10 -7.91
N THR A 249 -6.31 -0.03 -8.79
CA THR A 249 -6.07 -0.13 -10.24
C THR A 249 -5.48 1.16 -10.81
N ARG A 250 -5.88 2.32 -10.28
CA ARG A 250 -5.31 3.61 -10.70
C ARG A 250 -3.82 3.69 -10.34
N CYS A 251 -3.45 3.34 -9.11
CA CYS A 251 -2.06 3.33 -8.66
C CYS A 251 -1.22 2.30 -9.44
N ALA A 252 -1.80 1.13 -9.76
CA ALA A 252 -1.13 0.12 -10.57
C ALA A 252 -0.86 0.56 -12.01
N LEU A 253 -1.58 1.58 -12.50
CA LEU A 253 -1.45 2.16 -13.83
C LEU A 253 -0.89 3.60 -13.80
N ASP A 254 -0.35 4.06 -12.67
CA ASP A 254 0.23 5.40 -12.55
C ASP A 254 1.69 5.39 -13.04
N THR A 255 1.89 5.71 -14.31
CA THR A 255 3.21 5.80 -14.97
C THR A 255 3.90 7.16 -14.77
N THR A 256 3.42 8.00 -13.85
CA THR A 256 4.07 9.29 -13.55
C THR A 256 5.51 9.06 -13.13
N GLU A 257 6.43 9.77 -13.78
CA GLU A 257 7.87 9.73 -13.52
C GLU A 257 8.23 10.25 -12.11
N ILE A 258 9.22 9.60 -11.50
CA ILE A 258 9.86 9.99 -10.25
C ILE A 258 11.33 10.21 -10.56
N ASP A 259 11.82 11.42 -10.29
CA ASP A 259 13.22 11.78 -10.45
C ASP A 259 14.04 11.08 -9.36
N THR A 260 15.12 10.45 -9.77
CA THR A 260 16.01 9.67 -8.89
C THR A 260 17.43 10.22 -8.90
N SER A 261 17.67 11.35 -9.58
CA SER A 261 18.98 12.00 -9.69
C SER A 261 19.53 12.53 -8.36
N VAL A 262 18.76 12.43 -7.28
CA VAL A 262 19.20 12.78 -5.93
C VAL A 262 19.06 11.57 -5.01
N GLU A 263 20.19 10.88 -4.80
CA GLU A 263 20.45 9.80 -3.83
C GLU A 263 19.23 8.98 -3.39
N TYR A 264 18.84 8.05 -4.26
CA TYR A 264 18.05 6.87 -3.89
C TYR A 264 19.03 5.69 -3.76
N ASP A 265 19.88 5.68 -2.72
CA ASP A 265 20.79 4.56 -2.46
C ASP A 265 20.04 3.40 -1.77
N ASP A 266 19.02 2.88 -2.47
CA ASP A 266 18.59 1.51 -2.31
C ASP A 266 19.19 0.80 -3.50
N SER A 267 20.11 -0.15 -3.28
CA SER A 267 20.92 -0.92 -4.25
C SER A 267 20.12 -1.69 -5.34
N TRP A 268 18.88 -1.30 -5.59
CA TRP A 268 17.90 -1.93 -6.44
C TRP A 268 17.66 -1.08 -7.68
N ASP A 269 18.57 -1.09 -8.64
CA ASP A 269 18.45 -0.33 -9.90
C ASP A 269 17.44 -0.97 -10.89
N SER A 270 16.19 -1.17 -10.47
CA SER A 270 15.13 -1.60 -11.38
C SER A 270 14.47 -0.40 -12.04
N TYR A 271 14.44 -0.39 -13.37
CA TYR A 271 13.75 0.59 -14.21
C TYR A 271 12.32 0.93 -13.73
N ALA A 272 11.61 -0.05 -13.15
CA ALA A 272 10.28 0.12 -12.56
C ALA A 272 10.21 1.26 -11.54
N GLN A 273 11.28 1.51 -10.79
CA GLN A 273 11.33 2.50 -9.72
C GLN A 273 11.29 3.94 -10.20
N HIS A 274 11.41 4.18 -11.49
CA HIS A 274 11.28 5.53 -12.02
C HIS A 274 9.81 5.90 -12.26
N ALA A 275 8.87 4.96 -12.15
CA ALA A 275 7.43 5.24 -12.23
C ALA A 275 6.74 5.02 -10.87
N ARG A 276 5.64 5.73 -10.62
CA ARG A 276 4.83 5.56 -9.40
C ARG A 276 4.30 4.14 -9.22
N CYS A 277 3.81 3.51 -10.29
CA CYS A 277 3.34 2.14 -10.26
C CYS A 277 4.46 1.16 -9.89
N GLY A 278 5.67 1.34 -10.41
CA GLY A 278 6.77 0.46 -10.03
C GLY A 278 7.26 0.71 -8.60
N ASN A 279 7.24 1.94 -8.08
CA ASN A 279 7.48 2.19 -6.64
C ASN A 279 6.44 1.50 -5.74
N LEU A 280 5.16 1.50 -6.14
CA LEU A 280 4.14 0.74 -5.43
C LEU A 280 4.51 -0.74 -5.41
N SER A 281 4.89 -1.28 -6.56
CA SER A 281 5.22 -2.69 -6.69
C SER A 281 6.47 -3.09 -5.92
N VAL A 282 7.54 -2.28 -5.96
CA VAL A 282 8.74 -2.47 -5.12
C VAL A 282 8.38 -2.44 -3.64
N ALA A 283 7.57 -1.49 -3.20
CA ALA A 283 7.14 -1.43 -1.79
C ALA A 283 6.40 -2.70 -1.37
N MET A 284 5.52 -3.22 -2.22
CA MET A 284 4.84 -4.49 -1.98
C MET A 284 5.83 -5.66 -1.91
N SER A 285 6.77 -5.75 -2.83
CA SER A 285 7.79 -6.80 -2.85
C SER A 285 8.68 -6.73 -1.61
N ARG A 286 9.21 -5.56 -1.26
CA ARG A 286 10.03 -5.35 -0.05
C ARG A 286 9.29 -5.80 1.21
N LEU A 287 8.04 -5.35 1.39
CA LEU A 287 7.25 -5.75 2.55
C LEU A 287 6.99 -7.27 2.58
N LEU A 288 6.72 -7.91 1.45
CA LEU A 288 6.53 -9.36 1.41
C LEU A 288 7.82 -10.13 1.66
N ILE A 289 8.95 -9.68 1.11
CA ILE A 289 10.27 -10.26 1.36
C ILE A 289 10.56 -10.18 2.84
N THR A 290 10.47 -8.99 3.45
CA THR A 290 10.83 -8.83 4.86
C THR A 290 9.87 -9.56 5.81
N ILE A 291 8.57 -9.57 5.51
CA ILE A 291 7.60 -10.42 6.25
C ILE A 291 7.96 -11.90 6.07
N GLY A 292 8.29 -12.33 4.86
CA GLY A 292 8.70 -13.70 4.56
C GLY A 292 9.94 -14.11 5.35
N ARG A 293 10.98 -13.27 5.35
CA ARG A 293 12.23 -13.47 6.12
C ARG A 293 11.95 -13.57 7.62
N MET A 294 11.12 -12.68 8.16
CA MET A 294 10.70 -12.68 9.56
C MET A 294 9.89 -13.93 9.94
N LEU A 295 9.18 -14.51 8.98
CA LEU A 295 8.47 -15.79 9.12
C LEU A 295 9.37 -17.02 8.83
N GLY A 296 10.68 -16.81 8.63
CA GLY A 296 11.67 -17.88 8.43
C GLY A 296 11.79 -18.37 6.99
N LEU A 297 11.25 -17.66 6.00
CA LEU A 297 11.42 -18.03 4.60
C LEU A 297 12.83 -17.67 4.10
N PRO A 298 13.56 -18.59 3.46
CA PRO A 298 14.82 -18.29 2.80
C PRO A 298 14.62 -17.42 1.54
N ILE A 299 15.69 -16.75 1.13
CA ILE A 299 15.74 -16.05 -0.16
C ILE A 299 15.66 -17.11 -1.27
N ALA A 300 14.93 -16.80 -2.34
CA ALA A 300 14.74 -17.69 -3.48
C ALA A 300 15.50 -17.20 -4.71
N LEU A 301 15.63 -18.08 -5.71
CA LEU A 301 16.24 -17.74 -7.00
C LEU A 301 15.26 -17.05 -7.97
N SER A 302 13.98 -16.95 -7.58
CA SER A 302 12.91 -16.35 -8.37
C SER A 302 11.72 -16.01 -7.48
N GLY A 303 10.70 -15.38 -8.06
CA GLY A 303 9.44 -15.16 -7.37
C GLY A 303 9.49 -14.00 -6.37
N VAL A 304 8.51 -13.92 -5.48
CA VAL A 304 8.43 -12.82 -4.51
C VAL A 304 9.54 -12.83 -3.46
N MET A 305 10.19 -13.97 -3.23
CA MET A 305 11.33 -14.10 -2.31
C MET A 305 12.68 -13.94 -3.03
N ASP A 306 12.67 -13.59 -4.31
CA ASP A 306 13.86 -13.19 -5.04
C ASP A 306 14.28 -11.79 -4.63
N ASP A 307 15.53 -11.68 -4.23
CA ASP A 307 16.20 -10.45 -3.91
C ASP A 307 17.03 -9.95 -5.13
N GLU A 308 16.62 -10.27 -6.35
CA GLU A 308 17.27 -9.73 -7.55
C GLU A 308 16.27 -9.33 -8.67
N THR A 309 15.03 -9.84 -8.69
CA THR A 309 14.15 -9.72 -9.88
C THR A 309 12.87 -8.86 -9.74
N GLU A 310 12.27 -8.66 -10.91
CA GLU A 310 11.35 -7.64 -11.42
C GLU A 310 10.20 -7.17 -10.51
N ALA A 311 10.16 -5.86 -10.28
CA ALA A 311 9.22 -5.22 -9.39
C ALA A 311 7.76 -5.40 -9.81
N PHE A 312 7.41 -5.44 -11.10
CA PHE A 312 6.02 -5.25 -11.59
C PHE A 312 5.07 -6.44 -11.39
N ASP A 313 5.61 -7.63 -11.12
CA ASP A 313 4.79 -8.83 -11.13
C ASP A 313 3.69 -8.84 -10.06
N LEU A 314 3.92 -8.23 -8.91
CA LEU A 314 2.90 -8.17 -7.84
C LEU A 314 1.67 -7.34 -8.24
N LEU A 315 1.83 -6.31 -9.07
CA LEU A 315 0.68 -5.56 -9.58
C LEU A 315 -0.18 -6.38 -10.54
N ARG A 316 0.39 -7.40 -11.19
CA ARG A 316 -0.36 -8.35 -12.01
C ARG A 316 -1.41 -9.09 -11.19
N VAL A 317 -1.32 -9.15 -9.86
CA VAL A 317 -2.41 -9.67 -8.99
C VAL A 317 -3.64 -8.77 -9.05
N PHE A 318 -3.47 -7.44 -9.06
CA PHE A 318 -4.54 -6.45 -8.86
C PHE A 318 -5.01 -5.78 -10.15
N SER A 319 -4.22 -5.85 -11.22
CA SER A 319 -4.52 -5.27 -12.52
C SER A 319 -4.62 -6.35 -13.60
N VAL A 320 -5.47 -6.13 -14.60
CA VAL A 320 -5.48 -6.92 -15.85
C VAL A 320 -4.62 -6.29 -16.94
N PHE A 321 -4.05 -5.12 -16.64
CA PHE A 321 -3.16 -4.39 -17.53
C PHE A 321 -1.82 -4.17 -16.86
N GLU A 322 -0.77 -4.32 -17.64
CA GLU A 322 0.58 -3.94 -17.30
C GLU A 322 0.98 -2.74 -18.17
N PRO A 323 1.33 -1.60 -17.55
CA PRO A 323 1.70 -0.43 -18.32
C PRO A 323 3.12 -0.55 -18.85
N ASP A 324 3.37 0.03 -20.03
CA ASP A 324 4.73 0.32 -20.44
C ASP A 324 5.27 1.51 -19.62
N ALA A 325 5.76 1.20 -18.42
CA ALA A 325 6.40 2.19 -17.54
C ALA A 325 7.65 2.80 -18.21
N SER A 326 8.19 2.13 -19.23
CA SER A 326 9.07 2.58 -20.32
C SER A 326 9.00 4.04 -20.73
N ALA A 327 7.76 4.39 -21.05
CA ALA A 327 7.50 5.55 -21.84
C ALA A 327 7.25 6.80 -20.98
N PHE A 328 7.01 6.63 -19.68
CA PHE A 328 6.49 7.67 -18.76
C PHE A 328 5.29 8.45 -19.33
N LYS A 329 4.55 7.81 -20.25
CA LYS A 329 3.35 8.37 -20.86
C LYS A 329 2.14 8.00 -20.00
N PRO A 330 1.18 8.91 -19.75
CA PRO A 330 -0.04 8.57 -19.05
C PRO A 330 -0.80 7.45 -19.76
N VAL A 331 -0.87 6.28 -19.12
CA VAL A 331 -1.59 5.11 -19.65
C VAL A 331 -3.06 5.09 -19.25
N CYS A 332 -3.43 5.89 -18.25
CA CYS A 332 -4.81 6.06 -17.85
C CYS A 332 -5.12 7.50 -17.45
N SER A 333 -6.37 7.90 -17.64
CA SER A 333 -6.90 9.18 -17.19
C SER A 333 -8.26 8.99 -16.54
N ALA A 334 -8.67 9.97 -15.75
CA ALA A 334 -10.04 10.02 -15.25
C ALA A 334 -10.97 10.45 -16.40
N ALA A 335 -12.12 9.80 -16.55
CA ALA A 335 -13.10 10.21 -17.55
C ALA A 335 -13.60 11.64 -17.24
N PRO A 336 -13.76 12.51 -18.26
CA PRO A 336 -14.21 13.89 -18.08
C PRO A 336 -15.53 13.99 -17.31
N ASP A 337 -16.48 13.12 -17.64
CA ASP A 337 -17.84 13.14 -17.09
C ASP A 337 -17.98 12.32 -15.81
N SER A 338 -16.94 11.58 -15.42
CA SER A 338 -16.96 10.76 -14.22
C SER A 338 -15.54 10.48 -13.71
N PRO A 339 -15.07 11.25 -12.71
CA PRO A 339 -13.72 11.10 -12.16
C PRO A 339 -13.41 9.71 -11.57
N GLN A 340 -14.44 8.89 -11.33
CA GLN A 340 -14.31 7.52 -10.84
C GLN A 340 -14.16 6.47 -11.96
N LYS A 341 -14.38 6.85 -13.22
CA LYS A 341 -14.12 6.00 -14.38
C LYS A 341 -12.69 6.24 -14.87
N LEU A 342 -11.95 5.16 -15.09
CA LEU A 342 -10.63 5.20 -15.70
C LEU A 342 -10.78 4.94 -17.19
N VAL A 343 -10.24 5.83 -18.01
CA VAL A 343 -10.03 5.63 -19.45
C VAL A 343 -8.61 5.11 -19.62
N VAL A 344 -8.45 3.93 -20.19
CA VAL A 344 -7.14 3.29 -20.39
C VAL A 344 -6.72 3.48 -21.84
N ASN A 345 -5.47 3.91 -22.06
CA ASN A 345 -4.85 3.92 -23.36
C ASN A 345 -4.32 2.52 -23.68
N HIS A 346 -5.09 1.76 -24.47
CA HIS A 346 -4.78 0.39 -24.86
C HIS A 346 -3.51 0.24 -25.72
N GLU A 347 -2.97 1.33 -26.28
CA GLU A 347 -1.71 1.30 -27.03
C GLU A 347 -0.48 1.28 -26.12
N LEU A 348 -0.64 1.67 -24.85
CA LEU A 348 0.45 1.82 -23.87
C LEU A 348 0.35 0.80 -22.72
N VAL A 349 -0.56 -0.16 -22.83
CA VAL A 349 -0.72 -1.24 -21.85
C VAL A 349 -0.78 -2.59 -22.54
N THR A 350 -0.26 -3.60 -21.87
CA THR A 350 -0.40 -5.00 -22.29
C THR A 350 -1.39 -5.70 -21.38
N GLU A 351 -2.25 -6.55 -21.95
CA GLU A 351 -3.14 -7.38 -21.15
C GLU A 351 -2.35 -8.49 -20.43
N VAL A 352 -2.46 -8.54 -19.11
CA VAL A 352 -1.79 -9.51 -18.24
C VAL A 352 -2.35 -10.91 -18.48
N GLN A 353 -1.56 -11.77 -19.12
CA GLN A 353 -1.96 -13.16 -19.36
C GLN A 353 -1.75 -14.06 -18.14
N ASP A 354 -0.70 -13.78 -17.35
CA ASP A 354 -0.29 -14.60 -16.22
C ASP A 354 0.43 -13.72 -15.16
N LEU A 355 0.63 -14.17 -13.92
CA LEU A 355 1.24 -13.34 -12.86
C LEU A 355 2.79 -13.30 -12.89
N GLY A 356 3.45 -14.02 -13.80
CA GLY A 356 4.92 -14.05 -13.93
C GLY A 356 5.64 -14.39 -12.61
N GLY A 357 6.57 -13.52 -12.21
CA GLY A 357 7.33 -13.60 -10.97
C GLY A 357 6.52 -13.34 -9.69
N ALA A 358 5.21 -13.07 -9.76
CA ALA A 358 4.36 -13.08 -8.57
C ALA A 358 3.93 -14.52 -8.26
N HIS A 359 4.87 -15.25 -7.67
CA HIS A 359 4.66 -16.59 -7.13
C HIS A 359 5.51 -16.81 -5.87
N TRP A 360 5.07 -17.76 -5.03
CA TRP A 360 5.87 -18.27 -3.93
C TRP A 360 6.68 -19.47 -4.39
N ASN A 361 7.98 -19.49 -4.09
CA ASN A 361 8.79 -20.67 -4.32
C ASN A 361 8.52 -21.73 -3.26
N ARG A 362 8.53 -23.00 -3.69
CA ARG A 362 8.65 -24.12 -2.77
C ARG A 362 10.04 -24.07 -2.13
N VAL A 363 10.15 -24.38 -0.84
CA VAL A 363 11.40 -24.32 -0.05
C VAL A 363 12.57 -25.05 -0.72
N GLN A 364 12.30 -26.11 -1.50
CA GLN A 364 13.30 -26.86 -2.27
C GLN A 364 14.00 -26.06 -3.39
N ARG A 365 13.49 -24.87 -3.75
CA ARG A 365 14.03 -23.99 -4.80
C ARG A 365 14.65 -22.70 -4.24
N CYS A 366 14.90 -22.66 -2.94
CA CYS A 366 15.51 -21.51 -2.27
C CYS A 366 17.03 -21.64 -2.20
N ARG A 367 17.73 -20.49 -2.17
CA ARG A 367 19.19 -20.45 -1.92
C ARG A 367 19.43 -20.98 -0.50
N GLN A 368 20.33 -21.96 -0.35
CA GLN A 368 20.72 -22.51 0.95
C GLN A 368 21.66 -21.56 1.68
#